data_AF-A0A927STS5-F1
#
_entry.id   AF-A0A927STS5-F1
#
_cell.length_a   1.000
_cell.length_b   1.000
_cell.length_c   1.000
_cell.angle_alpha   90.00
_cell.angle_beta   90.00
_cell.angle_gamma   90.00
#
_symmetry.space_group_name_H-M   'P 1'
#
loop_
_entity.id
_entity.type
_entity.pdbx_description
1 polymer ?
#
loop_
_entity_poly.entity_id
_entity_poly.type
_entity_poly.pdbx_seq_one_letter_code
_entity_poly.pdbx_strand_id
1 'polypeptide(L)'
;MKRTLSIFLLILAALGLPVGGLAADDMQPPIVSFVEKTILPAAAADEDAVFTRQELELLLEAAAKNSIAFPEEQAARLAEAVQLHEVELIELVLGTEYGSYPMAWPWQVFLWYDQLCMQLGYLSGESNLCMPAEGELTEAEALETAKAAIMQSCGYAPERLEGESCILERCFYRQMTPEGTEERLWLIHVFWTDHPFLSHTVIIAPDGSIRSLE
;
A
#
# COMPACT_ATOMS: atom_id res chain seq x y z
N MET A 1 31.56 -9.59 5.74
CA MET A 1 32.35 -8.61 4.95
C MET A 1 31.97 -8.57 3.47
N LYS A 2 31.95 -9.69 2.72
CA LYS A 2 31.51 -9.64 1.30
C LYS A 2 30.04 -9.19 1.14
N ARG A 3 29.14 -9.67 2.00
CA ARG A 3 27.70 -9.31 2.04
C ARG A 3 27.46 -7.82 2.26
N THR A 4 27.98 -7.29 3.36
CA THR A 4 27.89 -5.88 3.72
C THR A 4 28.40 -4.98 2.61
N LEU A 5 29.50 -5.36 1.94
CA LEU A 5 30.06 -4.58 0.84
C LEU A 5 29.13 -4.54 -0.39
N SER A 6 28.43 -5.62 -0.70
CA SER A 6 27.50 -5.70 -1.84
C SER A 6 26.24 -4.86 -1.64
N ILE A 7 25.61 -4.92 -0.47
CA ILE A 7 24.43 -4.10 -0.14
C ILE A 7 24.82 -2.61 -0.08
N PHE A 8 25.96 -2.31 0.55
CA PHE A 8 26.51 -0.96 0.61
C PHE A 8 26.80 -0.39 -0.78
N LEU A 9 27.32 -1.21 -1.70
CA LEU A 9 27.55 -0.82 -3.11
C LEU A 9 26.24 -0.56 -3.87
N LEU A 10 25.19 -1.35 -3.63
CA LEU A 10 23.88 -1.15 -4.26
C LEU A 10 23.21 0.14 -3.74
N ILE A 11 23.21 0.36 -2.42
CA ILE A 11 22.66 1.59 -1.85
C ILE A 11 23.50 2.80 -2.30
N LEU A 12 24.84 2.70 -2.34
CA LEU A 12 25.70 3.74 -2.90
C LEU A 12 25.48 4.00 -4.39
N ALA A 13 25.18 2.96 -5.18
CA ALA A 13 24.83 3.14 -6.59
C ALA A 13 23.51 3.93 -6.70
N ALA A 14 22.52 3.62 -5.86
CA ALA A 14 21.29 4.41 -5.77
C ALA A 14 21.54 5.87 -5.33
N LEU A 15 22.57 6.12 -4.50
CA LEU A 15 23.00 7.47 -4.10
C LEU A 15 23.70 8.27 -5.21
N GLY A 16 24.16 7.61 -6.28
CA GLY A 16 25.01 8.20 -7.33
C GLY A 16 24.37 8.33 -8.71
N LEU A 17 23.16 7.82 -8.90
CA LEU A 17 22.43 7.95 -10.17
C LEU A 17 21.64 9.27 -10.16
N PRO A 18 22.04 10.29 -10.95
CA PRO A 18 21.14 11.41 -11.23
C PRO A 18 19.94 10.84 -11.98
N VAL A 19 18.75 10.94 -11.41
CA VAL A 19 17.48 10.62 -12.08
C VAL A 19 17.23 11.70 -13.14
N GLY A 20 17.96 11.59 -14.24
CA GLY A 20 17.83 12.43 -15.43
C GLY A 20 17.58 11.51 -16.61
N GLY A 21 16.31 11.27 -16.93
CA GLY A 21 15.94 10.42 -18.06
C GLY A 21 14.44 10.20 -18.16
N LEU A 22 13.77 11.10 -18.88
CA LEU A 22 12.39 10.99 -19.35
C LEU A 22 12.23 9.75 -20.26
N ALA A 23 11.29 8.86 -19.95
CA ALA A 23 10.41 8.13 -20.88
C ALA A 23 9.73 6.92 -20.20
N ALA A 24 8.40 6.94 -20.15
CA ALA A 24 7.48 5.82 -19.88
C ALA A 24 7.36 5.22 -18.45
N ASP A 25 8.15 5.67 -17.48
CA ASP A 25 8.02 5.32 -16.05
C ASP A 25 7.11 6.31 -15.26
N ASP A 26 6.47 7.25 -15.97
CA ASP A 26 5.87 8.50 -15.43
C ASP A 26 4.55 8.36 -14.63
N MET A 27 4.10 7.15 -14.29
CA MET A 27 2.85 6.96 -13.52
C MET A 27 3.01 6.25 -12.18
N GLN A 28 4.20 5.76 -11.84
CA GLN A 28 4.41 5.07 -10.58
C GLN A 28 4.80 6.07 -9.49
N PRO A 29 4.15 6.06 -8.31
CA PRO A 29 4.49 7.00 -7.24
C PRO A 29 5.98 6.90 -6.88
N PRO A 30 6.67 8.04 -6.63
CA PRO A 30 8.11 8.06 -6.35
C PRO A 30 8.53 7.09 -5.25
N ILE A 31 7.69 6.92 -4.23
CA ILE A 31 7.96 6.02 -3.11
C ILE A 31 7.95 4.54 -3.51
N VAL A 32 7.06 4.13 -4.41
CA VAL A 32 7.00 2.76 -4.94
C VAL A 32 8.25 2.49 -5.79
N SER A 33 8.63 3.44 -6.65
CA SER A 33 9.87 3.37 -7.44
C SER A 33 11.12 3.25 -6.54
N PHE A 34 11.15 3.95 -5.40
CA PHE A 34 12.22 3.81 -4.42
C PHE A 34 12.29 2.41 -3.82
N VAL A 35 11.14 1.81 -3.46
CA VAL A 35 11.09 0.42 -3.00
C VAL A 35 11.68 -0.52 -4.06
N GLU A 36 11.22 -0.43 -5.30
CA GLU A 36 11.62 -1.35 -6.36
C GLU A 36 13.07 -1.21 -6.81
N LYS A 37 13.58 0.02 -6.84
CA LYS A 37 14.93 0.31 -7.36
C LYS A 37 16.01 0.31 -6.28
N THR A 38 15.62 0.42 -5.00
CA THR A 38 16.57 0.54 -3.88
C THR A 38 16.41 -0.59 -2.86
N ILE A 39 15.21 -0.76 -2.30
CA ILE A 39 14.99 -1.70 -1.19
C ILE A 39 15.01 -3.15 -1.67
N LEU A 40 14.20 -3.49 -2.68
CA LEU A 40 14.12 -4.87 -3.17
C LEU A 40 15.46 -5.43 -3.69
N PRO A 41 16.27 -4.68 -4.46
CA PRO A 41 17.59 -5.17 -4.88
C PRO A 41 18.55 -5.35 -3.71
N ALA A 42 18.47 -4.48 -2.69
CA ALA A 42 19.28 -4.61 -1.48
C ALA A 42 18.85 -5.83 -0.65
N ALA A 43 17.55 -6.06 -0.49
CA ALA A 43 16.99 -7.23 0.18
C ALA A 43 17.40 -8.53 -0.53
N ALA A 44 17.29 -8.59 -1.86
CA ALA A 44 17.67 -9.76 -2.65
C ALA A 44 19.17 -10.09 -2.62
N ALA A 45 20.02 -9.14 -2.20
CA ALA A 45 21.44 -9.37 -2.00
C ALA A 45 21.77 -9.99 -0.62
N ASP A 46 20.79 -10.04 0.29
CA ASP A 46 20.87 -10.73 1.56
C ASP A 46 20.06 -12.04 1.54
N GLU A 47 20.57 -13.07 2.20
CA GLU A 47 19.90 -14.38 2.25
C GLU A 47 18.72 -14.37 3.22
N ASP A 48 18.83 -13.60 4.29
CA ASP A 48 17.79 -13.45 5.32
C ASP A 48 16.89 -12.23 5.06
N ALA A 49 17.26 -11.40 4.07
CA ALA A 49 16.60 -10.14 3.73
C ALA A 49 16.40 -9.20 4.94
N VAL A 50 17.41 -9.16 5.82
CA VAL A 50 17.41 -8.34 7.05
C VAL A 50 18.39 -7.19 6.93
N PHE A 51 17.90 -5.97 7.12
CA PHE A 51 18.71 -4.76 7.09
C PHE A 51 19.28 -4.46 8.46
N THR A 52 20.61 -4.34 8.54
CA THR A 52 21.30 -3.87 9.75
C THR A 52 21.14 -2.37 9.94
N ARG A 53 21.35 -1.87 11.16
CA ARG A 53 21.36 -0.43 11.45
C ARG A 53 22.18 0.42 10.46
N GLN A 54 23.38 -0.03 10.07
CA GLN A 54 24.23 0.72 9.14
C GLN A 54 23.61 0.79 7.73
N GLU A 55 22.94 -0.28 7.30
CA GLU A 55 22.24 -0.32 6.02
C GLU A 55 20.96 0.54 6.06
N LEU A 56 20.25 0.54 7.19
CA LEU A 56 19.10 1.43 7.43
C LEU A 56 19.51 2.92 7.40
N GLU A 57 20.64 3.29 8.00
CA GLU A 57 21.17 4.66 7.95
C GLU A 57 21.48 5.10 6.50
N LEU A 58 22.07 4.23 5.68
CA LEU A 58 22.29 4.54 4.26
C LEU A 58 20.99 4.62 3.44
N LEU A 59 20.01 3.79 3.77
CA LEU A 59 18.69 3.84 3.12
C LEU A 59 17.97 5.14 3.44
N LEU A 60 18.07 5.65 4.67
CA LEU A 60 17.56 6.96 5.05
C LEU A 60 18.22 8.08 4.24
N GLU A 61 19.54 8.03 4.07
CA GLU A 61 20.25 8.98 3.20
C GLU A 61 19.79 8.88 1.73
N ALA A 62 19.57 7.66 1.24
CA ALA A 62 19.09 7.43 -0.12
C ALA A 62 17.68 7.95 -0.33
N ALA A 63 16.78 7.70 0.62
CA ALA A 63 15.42 8.21 0.61
C ALA A 63 15.40 9.75 0.60
N ALA A 64 16.19 10.39 1.47
CA ALA A 64 16.30 11.84 1.52
C ALA A 64 16.79 12.44 0.18
N LYS A 65 17.76 11.79 -0.49
CA LYS A 65 18.22 12.21 -1.84
C LYS A 65 17.15 12.03 -2.93
N ASN A 66 16.24 11.08 -2.75
CA ASN A 66 15.08 10.86 -3.60
C ASN A 66 13.86 11.69 -3.18
N SER A 67 14.04 12.69 -2.31
CA SER A 67 12.96 13.57 -1.81
C SER A 67 11.85 12.83 -1.05
N ILE A 68 12.15 11.66 -0.49
CA ILE A 68 11.27 10.92 0.41
C ILE A 68 11.60 11.37 1.84
N ALA A 69 10.64 12.07 2.46
CA ALA A 69 10.78 12.58 3.81
C ALA A 69 10.08 11.65 4.80
N PHE A 70 10.80 11.22 5.83
CA PHE A 70 10.20 10.45 6.92
C PHE A 70 9.60 11.40 7.96
N PRO A 71 8.33 11.20 8.37
CA PRO A 71 7.79 11.82 9.57
C PRO A 71 8.66 11.51 10.79
N GLU A 72 8.72 12.43 11.76
CA GLU A 72 9.59 12.32 12.93
C GLU A 72 9.44 10.98 13.66
N GLU A 73 8.21 10.51 13.83
CA GLU A 73 7.92 9.22 14.47
C GLU A 73 8.50 8.03 13.70
N GLN A 74 8.39 8.02 12.37
CA GLN A 74 8.91 6.92 11.53
C GLN A 74 10.44 6.98 11.42
N ALA A 75 11.01 8.18 11.34
CA ALA A 75 12.45 8.39 11.42
C ALA A 75 13.01 7.90 12.76
N ALA A 76 12.32 8.17 13.87
CA ALA A 76 12.69 7.66 15.19
C ALA A 76 12.63 6.13 15.25
N ARG A 77 11.56 5.51 14.72
CA ARG A 77 11.44 4.05 14.62
C ARG A 77 12.58 3.43 13.83
N LEU A 78 12.97 4.02 12.69
CA LEU A 78 14.11 3.55 11.91
C LEU A 78 15.44 3.74 12.65
N ALA A 79 15.63 4.86 13.35
CA ALA A 79 16.85 5.13 14.10
C ALA A 79 17.04 4.21 15.32
N GLU A 80 15.94 3.75 15.91
CA GLU A 80 15.91 2.81 17.04
C GLU A 80 15.99 1.33 16.60
N ALA A 81 15.63 1.03 15.35
CA ALA A 81 15.67 -0.32 14.83
C ALA A 81 17.10 -0.88 14.77
N VAL A 82 17.28 -2.06 15.38
CA VAL A 82 18.55 -2.80 15.32
C VAL A 82 18.65 -3.56 14.00
N GLN A 83 17.52 -4.16 13.61
CA GLN A 83 17.31 -4.95 12.40
C GLN A 83 15.86 -4.79 11.95
N LEU A 84 15.62 -4.78 10.64
CA LEU A 84 14.28 -4.85 10.04
C LEU A 84 14.29 -5.83 8.88
N HIS A 85 13.21 -6.61 8.78
CA HIS A 85 12.94 -7.43 7.60
C HIS A 85 12.52 -6.54 6.42
N GLU A 86 12.74 -6.95 5.17
CA GLU A 86 12.39 -6.12 4.00
C GLU A 86 10.93 -5.71 3.97
N VAL A 87 10.00 -6.58 4.36
CA VAL A 87 8.57 -6.25 4.35
C VAL A 87 8.23 -5.18 5.38
N GLU A 88 8.79 -5.26 6.59
CA GLU A 88 8.61 -4.25 7.64
C GLU A 88 9.18 -2.90 7.20
N LEU A 89 10.35 -2.92 6.54
CA LEU A 89 10.97 -1.72 5.99
C LEU A 89 10.12 -1.12 4.85
N ILE A 90 9.59 -1.95 3.96
CA ILE A 90 8.72 -1.52 2.86
C ILE A 90 7.45 -0.86 3.41
N GLU A 91 6.78 -1.49 4.39
CA GLU A 91 5.60 -0.92 5.03
C GLU A 91 5.91 0.41 5.71
N LEU A 92 7.05 0.50 6.42
CA LEU A 92 7.45 1.73 7.09
C LEU A 92 7.70 2.84 6.06
N VAL A 93 8.39 2.52 4.96
CA VAL A 93 8.64 3.48 3.87
C VAL A 93 7.33 3.93 3.24
N LEU A 94 6.49 3.02 2.77
CA LEU A 94 5.19 3.35 2.15
C LEU A 94 4.28 4.13 3.12
N GLY A 95 4.37 3.81 4.40
CA GLY A 95 3.62 4.48 5.45
C GLY A 95 4.02 5.94 5.68
N THR A 96 5.16 6.41 5.17
CA THR A 96 5.50 7.85 5.17
C THR A 96 4.54 8.67 4.31
N GLU A 97 3.99 8.07 3.24
CA GLU A 97 3.12 8.73 2.28
C GLU A 97 1.65 8.32 2.47
N TYR A 98 1.41 7.04 2.74
CA TYR A 98 0.05 6.48 2.76
C TYR A 98 -0.46 6.15 4.17
N GLY A 99 0.33 6.39 5.21
CA GLY A 99 0.00 6.07 6.60
C GLY A 99 0.32 4.62 6.97
N SER A 100 0.23 4.28 8.26
CA SER A 100 0.71 3.00 8.79
C SER A 100 -0.15 1.78 8.49
N TYR A 101 -1.29 1.95 7.81
CA TYR A 101 -2.29 0.90 7.66
C TYR A 101 -2.50 0.52 6.18
N PRO A 102 -1.93 -0.62 5.71
CA PRO A 102 -1.93 -0.98 4.29
C PRO A 102 -3.30 -1.02 3.61
N MET A 103 -4.34 -1.48 4.29
CA MET A 103 -5.68 -1.55 3.69
C MET A 103 -6.32 -0.18 3.46
N ALA A 104 -5.81 0.88 4.10
CA ALA A 104 -6.25 2.27 3.88
C ALA A 104 -5.46 3.00 2.77
N TRP A 105 -4.37 2.40 2.27
CA TRP A 105 -3.61 2.95 1.16
C TRP A 105 -4.47 3.07 -0.10
N PRO A 106 -4.06 3.89 -1.09
CA PRO A 106 -4.68 3.83 -2.42
C PRO A 106 -4.70 2.38 -2.92
N TRP A 107 -5.84 1.91 -3.41
CA TRP A 107 -6.03 0.48 -3.65
C TRP A 107 -5.04 -0.09 -4.67
N GLN A 108 -4.56 0.69 -5.64
CA GLN A 108 -3.53 0.23 -6.58
C GLN A 108 -2.20 -0.03 -5.87
N VAL A 109 -1.85 0.81 -4.88
CA VAL A 109 -0.65 0.62 -4.05
C VAL A 109 -0.84 -0.61 -3.17
N PHE A 110 -2.02 -0.79 -2.56
CA PHE A 110 -2.31 -1.98 -1.78
C PHE A 110 -2.28 -3.26 -2.61
N LEU A 111 -2.86 -3.26 -3.82
CA LEU A 111 -2.80 -4.37 -4.77
C LEU A 111 -1.36 -4.71 -5.16
N TRP A 112 -0.56 -3.71 -5.50
CA TRP A 112 0.86 -3.91 -5.82
C TRP A 112 1.63 -4.50 -4.63
N TYR A 113 1.39 -3.97 -3.42
CA TYR A 113 2.05 -4.44 -2.20
C TYR A 113 1.65 -5.89 -1.84
N ASP A 114 0.38 -6.25 -1.99
CA ASP A 114 -0.11 -7.62 -1.80
C ASP A 114 0.56 -8.59 -2.79
N GLN A 115 0.63 -8.22 -4.07
CA GLN A 115 1.34 -8.99 -5.10
C GLN A 115 2.84 -9.12 -4.80
N LEU A 116 3.46 -8.06 -4.30
CA LEU A 116 4.86 -8.08 -3.88
C LEU A 116 5.06 -9.05 -2.70
N CYS A 117 4.21 -9.02 -1.69
CA CYS A 117 4.28 -9.94 -0.55
C CYS A 117 4.12 -11.41 -0.99
N MET A 118 3.28 -11.68 -1.98
CA MET A 118 3.20 -13.01 -2.60
C MET A 118 4.49 -13.40 -3.33
N GLN A 119 5.07 -12.49 -4.13
CA GLN A 119 6.31 -12.74 -4.87
C GLN A 119 7.49 -13.03 -3.92
N LEU A 120 7.53 -12.34 -2.78
CA LEU A 120 8.50 -12.54 -1.72
C LEU A 120 8.21 -13.77 -0.84
N GLY A 121 7.04 -14.41 -1.01
CA GLY A 121 6.68 -15.64 -0.31
C GLY A 121 6.07 -15.46 1.09
N TYR A 122 5.71 -14.22 1.47
CA TYR A 122 5.03 -13.92 2.74
C TYR A 122 3.55 -14.29 2.71
N LEU A 123 2.95 -14.24 1.52
CA LEU A 123 1.57 -14.66 1.28
C LEU A 123 1.56 -15.90 0.41
N SER A 124 0.84 -16.92 0.84
CA SER A 124 0.65 -18.16 0.09
C SER A 124 -0.67 -18.16 -0.68
N GLY A 125 -0.70 -18.78 -1.85
CA GLY A 125 -1.92 -18.98 -2.63
C GLY A 125 -2.01 -18.02 -3.82
N GLU A 126 -3.23 -17.59 -4.15
CA GLU A 126 -3.50 -16.54 -5.13
C GLU A 126 -4.03 -15.29 -4.42
N SER A 127 -3.66 -14.10 -4.91
CA SER A 127 -4.29 -12.87 -4.45
C SER A 127 -5.74 -12.86 -4.89
N ASN A 128 -6.62 -12.55 -3.94
CA ASN A 128 -8.00 -12.23 -4.25
C ASN A 128 -8.14 -10.79 -4.76
N LEU A 129 -7.14 -9.93 -4.57
CA LEU A 129 -7.18 -8.57 -5.09
C LEU A 129 -6.98 -8.56 -6.61
N CYS A 130 -7.73 -7.73 -7.31
CA CYS A 130 -7.58 -7.59 -8.76
C CYS A 130 -7.93 -6.18 -9.25
N MET A 131 -7.53 -5.87 -10.49
CA MET A 131 -7.95 -4.65 -11.16
C MET A 131 -9.38 -4.81 -11.68
N PRO A 132 -10.23 -3.76 -11.63
CA PRO A 132 -11.45 -3.70 -12.42
C PRO A 132 -11.15 -3.84 -13.92
N ALA A 133 -12.02 -4.56 -14.63
CA ALA A 133 -11.97 -4.71 -16.08
C ALA A 133 -12.63 -3.52 -16.78
N GLU A 134 -12.43 -3.42 -18.10
CA GLU A 134 -13.09 -2.39 -18.90
C GLU A 134 -14.61 -2.50 -18.80
N GLY A 135 -15.27 -1.38 -18.46
CA GLY A 135 -16.72 -1.32 -18.26
C GLY A 135 -17.20 -1.73 -16.86
N GLU A 136 -16.31 -2.20 -15.98
CA GLU A 136 -16.61 -2.37 -14.55
C GLU A 136 -16.49 -1.03 -13.82
N LEU A 137 -17.22 -0.91 -12.71
CA LEU A 137 -17.22 0.27 -11.85
C LEU A 137 -15.80 0.69 -11.43
N THR A 138 -15.47 1.97 -11.59
CA THR A 138 -14.22 2.54 -11.10
C THR A 138 -14.26 2.76 -9.59
N GLU A 139 -13.09 2.96 -8.96
CA GLU A 139 -13.01 3.30 -7.53
C GLU A 139 -13.85 4.54 -7.19
N ALA A 140 -13.74 5.59 -8.00
CA ALA A 140 -14.48 6.83 -7.76
C ALA A 140 -15.99 6.60 -7.77
N GLU A 141 -16.50 5.83 -8.73
CA GLU A 141 -17.92 5.49 -8.82
C GLU A 141 -18.37 4.56 -7.68
N ALA A 142 -17.51 3.62 -7.26
CA ALA A 142 -17.75 2.77 -6.10
C ALA A 142 -17.84 3.58 -4.80
N LEU A 143 -16.95 4.56 -4.61
CA LEU A 143 -16.96 5.45 -3.45
C LEU A 143 -18.21 6.33 -3.42
N GLU A 144 -18.65 6.88 -4.55
CA GLU A 144 -19.90 7.64 -4.61
C GLU A 144 -21.13 6.76 -4.32
N THR A 145 -21.11 5.51 -4.82
CA THR A 145 -22.16 4.52 -4.51
C THR A 145 -22.20 4.20 -3.02
N ALA A 146 -21.04 3.96 -2.39
CA ALA A 146 -20.93 3.71 -0.96
C ALA A 146 -21.40 4.92 -0.12
N LYS A 147 -20.98 6.14 -0.49
CA LYS A 147 -21.46 7.40 0.15
C LYS A 147 -22.97 7.49 0.16
N ALA A 148 -23.60 7.27 -1.01
CA ALA A 148 -25.05 7.33 -1.15
C ALA A 148 -25.75 6.27 -0.28
N ALA A 149 -25.21 5.04 -0.25
CA ALA A 149 -25.74 3.94 0.54
C ALA A 149 -25.67 4.20 2.05
N ILE A 150 -24.53 4.69 2.54
CA ILE A 150 -24.30 5.01 3.96
C ILE A 150 -25.21 6.18 4.38
N MET A 151 -25.29 7.23 3.56
CA MET A 151 -26.16 8.38 3.83
C MET A 151 -27.64 7.94 3.94
N GLN A 152 -28.09 7.07 3.03
CA GLN A 152 -29.47 6.58 3.01
C GLN A 152 -29.81 5.71 4.22
N SER A 153 -28.87 4.87 4.67
CA SER A 153 -29.11 3.92 5.76
C SER A 153 -29.01 4.56 7.14
N CYS A 154 -28.05 5.46 7.35
CA CYS A 154 -27.72 5.97 8.68
C CYS A 154 -28.11 7.45 8.89
N GLY A 155 -28.54 8.15 7.83
CA GLY A 155 -28.86 9.59 7.90
C GLY A 155 -27.63 10.48 8.14
N TYR A 156 -26.44 9.88 8.10
CA TYR A 156 -25.14 10.51 8.23
C TYR A 156 -24.20 9.84 7.24
N ALA A 157 -23.79 10.59 6.23
CA ALA A 157 -22.46 10.40 5.65
C ALA A 157 -21.82 11.78 5.63
N PRO A 158 -20.52 11.90 5.96
CA PRO A 158 -19.80 13.15 5.80
C PRO A 158 -19.89 13.60 4.33
N GLU A 159 -19.71 14.90 4.12
CA GLU A 159 -19.60 15.44 2.76
C GLU A 159 -18.46 14.78 1.96
N ARG A 160 -17.50 14.15 2.65
CA ARG A 160 -16.37 13.39 2.08
C ARG A 160 -16.04 12.17 2.94
N LEU A 161 -15.87 10.99 2.32
CA LEU A 161 -15.28 9.80 2.96
C LEU A 161 -13.75 9.90 2.98
N GLU A 162 -13.23 11.05 3.36
CA GLU A 162 -11.80 11.36 3.26
C GLU A 162 -11.41 12.28 4.41
N GLY A 163 -10.16 12.17 4.85
CA GLY A 163 -9.58 13.06 5.86
C GLY A 163 -9.55 12.47 7.26
N GLU A 164 -9.26 13.33 8.25
CA GLU A 164 -8.95 12.90 9.62
C GLU A 164 -10.13 12.28 10.39
N SER A 165 -11.36 12.49 9.92
CA SER A 165 -12.59 11.98 10.55
C SER A 165 -12.90 10.52 10.23
N CYS A 166 -12.21 9.91 9.25
CA CYS A 166 -12.41 8.51 8.94
C CYS A 166 -11.17 7.81 8.36
N ILE A 167 -11.05 6.52 8.63
CA ILE A 167 -10.13 5.63 7.93
C ILE A 167 -10.94 4.90 6.86
N LEU A 168 -10.51 5.00 5.61
CA LEU A 168 -11.17 4.40 4.47
C LEU A 168 -10.34 3.25 3.92
N GLU A 169 -10.80 2.01 4.15
CA GLU A 169 -10.27 0.85 3.45
C GLU A 169 -11.03 0.61 2.15
N ARG A 170 -10.31 0.29 1.09
CA ARG A 170 -10.91 0.04 -0.21
C ARG A 170 -10.09 -0.89 -1.04
N CYS A 171 -10.74 -1.89 -1.62
CA CYS A 171 -10.12 -2.79 -2.57
C CYS A 171 -11.14 -3.36 -3.55
N PHE A 172 -10.64 -3.77 -4.71
CA PHE A 172 -11.39 -4.57 -5.66
C PHE A 172 -10.87 -6.00 -5.60
N TYR A 173 -11.77 -6.96 -5.38
CA TYR A 173 -11.40 -8.34 -5.12
C TYR A 173 -12.31 -9.33 -5.85
N ARG A 174 -11.79 -10.53 -6.06
CA ARG A 174 -12.52 -11.69 -6.55
C ARG A 174 -12.76 -12.68 -5.40
N GLN A 175 -13.90 -13.33 -5.40
CA GLN A 175 -14.22 -14.41 -4.48
C GLN A 175 -15.03 -15.50 -5.19
N MET A 176 -15.00 -16.71 -4.64
CA MET A 176 -15.85 -17.80 -5.12
C MET A 176 -17.13 -17.86 -4.29
N THR A 177 -18.29 -17.84 -4.93
CA THR A 177 -19.56 -18.09 -4.27
C THR A 177 -19.65 -19.55 -3.79
N PRO A 178 -20.58 -19.89 -2.88
CA PRO A 178 -20.81 -21.27 -2.46
C PRO A 178 -21.14 -22.22 -3.63
N GLU A 179 -21.69 -21.71 -4.72
CA GLU A 179 -22.03 -22.44 -5.95
C GLU A 179 -20.82 -22.64 -6.88
N GLY A 180 -19.66 -22.06 -6.53
CA GLY A 180 -18.45 -22.15 -7.34
C GLY A 180 -18.42 -21.18 -8.51
N THR A 181 -19.17 -20.08 -8.45
CA THR A 181 -19.08 -18.99 -9.43
C THR A 181 -18.10 -17.93 -8.92
N GLU A 182 -17.24 -17.39 -9.79
CA GLU A 182 -16.41 -16.24 -9.43
C GLU A 182 -17.25 -14.97 -9.43
N GLU A 183 -17.17 -14.20 -8.36
CA GLU A 183 -17.70 -12.84 -8.25
C GLU A 183 -16.55 -11.84 -8.07
N ARG A 184 -16.70 -10.66 -8.64
CA ARG A 184 -15.76 -9.54 -8.56
C ARG A 184 -16.47 -8.37 -7.91
N LEU A 185 -15.88 -7.77 -6.88
CA LEU A 185 -16.57 -6.85 -5.99
C LEU A 185 -15.64 -5.74 -5.53
N TRP A 186 -16.21 -4.54 -5.37
CA TRP A 186 -15.64 -3.50 -4.52
C TRP A 186 -16.00 -3.78 -3.06
N LEU A 187 -15.01 -3.72 -2.18
CA LEU A 187 -15.20 -3.58 -0.74
C LEU A 187 -14.79 -2.17 -0.36
N ILE A 188 -15.72 -1.44 0.24
CA ILE A 188 -15.49 -0.12 0.84
C ILE A 188 -15.81 -0.23 2.32
N HIS A 189 -14.82 -0.03 3.17
CA HIS A 189 -14.99 -0.04 4.62
C HIS A 189 -14.59 1.31 5.19
N VAL A 190 -15.49 1.91 5.96
CA VAL A 190 -15.30 3.21 6.58
C VAL A 190 -15.31 3.04 8.09
N PHE A 191 -14.23 3.45 8.75
CA PHE A 191 -14.16 3.58 10.21
C PHE A 191 -14.20 5.05 10.60
N TRP A 192 -15.10 5.41 11.49
CA TRP A 192 -15.22 6.78 11.98
C TRP A 192 -14.28 6.99 13.17
N THR A 193 -13.32 7.92 13.04
CA THR A 193 -12.31 8.17 14.09
C THR A 193 -12.89 8.97 15.26
N ASP A 194 -13.92 9.78 15.00
CA ASP A 194 -14.71 10.51 16.00
C ASP A 194 -15.80 9.65 16.66
N HIS A 195 -16.17 8.54 16.02
CA HIS A 195 -17.18 7.60 16.49
C HIS A 195 -16.68 6.15 16.34
N PRO A 196 -15.75 5.66 17.18
CA PRO A 196 -15.02 4.41 16.96
C PRO A 196 -15.87 3.13 17.02
N PHE A 197 -17.13 3.21 17.44
CA PHE A 197 -18.09 2.11 17.42
C PHE A 197 -18.96 2.10 16.16
N LEU A 198 -18.83 3.12 15.32
CA LEU A 198 -19.50 3.23 14.05
C LEU A 198 -18.48 2.84 12.97
N SER A 199 -18.86 1.87 12.16
CA SER A 199 -18.18 1.52 10.91
C SER A 199 -19.23 1.12 9.90
N HIS A 200 -18.90 1.27 8.62
CA HIS A 200 -19.76 0.82 7.53
C HIS A 200 -19.00 0.02 6.52
N THR A 201 -19.51 -1.16 6.20
CA THR A 201 -18.97 -1.98 5.13
C THR A 201 -19.97 -2.03 3.99
N VAL A 202 -19.55 -1.57 2.81
CA VAL A 202 -20.35 -1.61 1.57
C VAL A 202 -19.66 -2.52 0.58
N ILE A 203 -20.38 -3.54 0.11
CA ILE A 203 -19.92 -4.44 -0.94
C ILE A 203 -20.71 -4.14 -2.20
N ILE A 204 -20.01 -3.80 -3.29
CA ILE A 204 -20.61 -3.30 -4.53
C ILE A 204 -20.16 -4.18 -5.69
N ALA A 205 -21.11 -4.63 -6.50
CA ALA A 205 -20.83 -5.40 -7.71
C ALA A 205 -20.34 -4.51 -8.86
N PRO A 206 -19.76 -5.08 -9.93
CA PRO A 206 -19.15 -4.30 -11.01
C PRO A 206 -20.16 -3.46 -11.81
N ASP A 207 -21.45 -3.79 -11.72
CA ASP A 207 -22.57 -3.05 -12.31
C ASP A 207 -23.10 -1.91 -11.41
N GLY A 208 -22.48 -1.69 -10.25
CA GLY A 208 -22.90 -0.69 -9.27
C GLY A 208 -23.97 -1.15 -8.28
N SER A 209 -24.46 -2.39 -8.38
CA SER A 209 -25.46 -2.90 -7.43
C SER A 209 -24.83 -3.25 -6.08
N ILE A 210 -25.47 -2.82 -4.99
CA ILE A 210 -25.03 -3.12 -3.62
C ILE A 210 -25.38 -4.57 -3.28
N ARG A 211 -24.38 -5.35 -2.87
CA ARG A 211 -24.50 -6.75 -2.44
C ARG A 211 -24.67 -6.86 -0.93
N SER A 212 -23.97 -6.02 -0.17
CA SER A 212 -24.11 -5.93 1.29
C SER A 212 -23.89 -4.50 1.76
N LEU A 213 -24.57 -4.15 2.84
CA LEU A 213 -24.40 -2.91 3.60
C LEU A 213 -24.55 -3.26 5.08
N GLU A 214 -23.45 -3.18 5.82
CA GLU A 214 -23.37 -3.45 7.25
C GLU A 214 -22.95 -2.20 8.03
#